data_AF-A0A1C9WTE2-F1
#
_entry.id   AF-A0A1C9WTE2-F1
#
_cell.length_a   1.000
_cell.length_b   1.000
_cell.length_c   1.000
_cell.angle_alpha   90.00
_cell.angle_beta   90.00
_cell.angle_gamma   90.00
#
_symmetry.space_group_name_H-M   'P 1'
#
loop_
_entity.id
_entity.type
_entity.pdbx_description
1 polymer ?
#
loop_
_entity_poly.entity_id
_entity_poly.type
_entity_poly.pdbx_seq_one_letter_code
_entity_poly.pdbx_strand_id
1 'polypeptide(L)'
;MFAAGYGANQFVPLLALYRRTLALTDADATAVFGVYALGLIPGLIFGGRISDRRGRRPVLLAFTALSLLATAVLMTGQWGTAGLYAGRLLTGLVSGTVFTAGTAWVKELSGDERAGAGARRAALALTAGFGIGPLVAGPLAQWGPAPQVLPYIVHLALAGSALLMLPRARETVSGARKSDPPGPLLPPSASSARFRLVVVPLGPWVFGSVTLVFTTLPGHGTGPTGVLGVAFPGLLAAGALAAGVVSQRLGRRLYEAGAARGSTTAAVTGLGIVAAGCAAAAFATAFPGIATAATAALILGAGYGICLIVGLREVEEIAAPEQLGALIALFYSLAYSGLAVPFLLALIAPTIGYPQALLFTAAATTLTMAAVFLSGQKSYRARPERNNT
;
A
#
# COMPACT_ATOMS: atom_id res chain seq x y z
N MET A 1 -12.27 -9.10 -0.47
CA MET A 1 -11.57 -7.87 -0.90
C MET A 1 -11.84 -6.69 0.03
N PHE A 2 -13.06 -6.15 0.07
CA PHE A 2 -13.40 -4.98 0.91
C PHE A 2 -13.01 -5.17 2.39
N ALA A 3 -13.45 -6.27 3.02
CA ALA A 3 -13.13 -6.56 4.42
C ALA A 3 -11.61 -6.60 4.68
N ALA A 4 -10.83 -7.26 3.83
CA ALA A 4 -9.37 -7.30 3.95
C ALA A 4 -8.73 -5.90 3.80
N GLY A 5 -9.23 -5.08 2.87
CA GLY A 5 -8.81 -3.67 2.75
C GLY A 5 -9.15 -2.85 4.00
N TYR A 6 -10.37 -3.01 4.53
CA TYR A 6 -10.79 -2.39 5.79
C TYR A 6 -9.85 -2.80 6.94
N GLY A 7 -9.59 -4.10 7.10
CA GLY A 7 -8.75 -4.66 8.15
C GLY A 7 -7.30 -4.19 8.09
N ALA A 8 -6.76 -3.98 6.89
CA ALA A 8 -5.41 -3.47 6.71
C ALA A 8 -5.22 -2.05 7.27
N ASN A 9 -6.23 -1.19 7.11
CA ASN A 9 -6.12 0.25 7.39
C ASN A 9 -6.91 0.74 8.61
N GLN A 10 -7.86 -0.05 9.16
CA GLN A 10 -8.49 0.28 10.45
C GLN A 10 -7.46 0.52 11.57
N PHE A 11 -6.27 -0.08 11.42
CA PHE A 11 -5.18 0.03 12.39
C PHE A 11 -4.54 1.42 12.43
N VAL A 12 -4.74 2.26 11.41
CA VAL A 12 -4.13 3.60 11.34
C VAL A 12 -4.53 4.48 12.54
N PRO A 13 -5.83 4.75 12.81
CA PRO A 13 -6.22 5.49 14.01
C PRO A 13 -5.92 4.73 15.31
N LEU A 14 -6.02 3.40 15.29
CA LEU A 14 -5.69 2.56 16.45
C LEU A 14 -4.22 2.65 16.85
N LEU A 15 -3.31 2.90 15.90
CA LEU A 15 -1.90 3.10 16.21
C LEU A 15 -1.70 4.32 17.12
N ALA A 16 -2.42 5.42 16.87
CA ALA A 16 -2.40 6.60 17.73
C ALA A 16 -2.97 6.30 19.13
N LEU A 17 -4.03 5.48 19.20
CA LEU A 17 -4.57 5.00 20.48
C LEU A 17 -3.53 4.17 21.25
N TYR A 18 -2.93 3.16 20.62
CA TYR A 18 -1.95 2.27 21.27
C TYR A 18 -0.66 2.98 21.65
N ARG A 19 -0.21 3.96 20.87
CA ARG A 19 0.91 4.84 21.27
C ARG A 19 0.66 5.46 22.64
N ARG A 20 -0.54 5.98 22.87
CA ARG A 20 -0.91 6.59 24.15
C ARG A 20 -1.12 5.56 25.26
N THR A 21 -1.84 4.48 24.99
CA THR A 21 -2.23 3.53 26.06
C THR A 21 -1.11 2.58 26.48
N LEU A 22 -0.17 2.29 25.58
CA LEU A 22 0.98 1.42 25.85
C LEU A 22 2.30 2.18 25.97
N ALA A 23 2.27 3.51 25.94
CA ALA A 23 3.46 4.38 25.97
C ALA A 23 4.54 3.97 24.94
N LEU A 24 4.11 3.66 23.72
CA LEU A 24 5.02 3.21 22.66
C LEU A 24 5.93 4.34 22.22
N THR A 25 7.20 4.04 21.98
CA THR A 25 8.09 4.95 21.25
C THR A 25 7.62 5.07 19.79
N ASP A 26 8.09 6.11 19.10
CA ASP A 26 7.78 6.26 17.67
C ASP A 26 8.34 5.10 16.83
N ALA A 27 9.51 4.58 17.23
CA ALA A 27 10.12 3.40 16.63
C ALA A 27 9.25 2.15 16.87
N ASP A 28 8.75 1.92 18.08
CA ASP A 28 7.84 0.79 18.36
C ASP A 28 6.56 0.87 17.53
N ALA A 29 5.95 2.05 17.48
CA ALA A 29 4.71 2.25 16.75
C ALA A 29 4.88 2.05 15.23
N THR A 30 5.96 2.58 14.66
CA THR A 30 6.28 2.40 13.24
C THR A 30 6.70 0.96 12.95
N ALA A 31 7.37 0.26 13.87
CA ALA A 31 7.70 -1.16 13.75
C ALA A 31 6.45 -2.04 13.78
N VAL A 32 5.52 -1.83 14.71
CA VAL A 32 4.22 -2.53 14.74
C VAL A 32 3.43 -2.25 13.45
N PHE A 33 3.48 -1.03 12.93
CA PHE A 33 2.85 -0.73 11.65
C PHE A 33 3.55 -1.47 10.49
N GLY A 34 4.88 -1.46 10.48
CA GLY A 34 5.73 -2.01 9.42
C GLY A 34 5.82 -3.53 9.37
N VAL A 35 5.71 -4.25 10.48
CA VAL A 35 5.77 -5.73 10.56
C VAL A 35 4.72 -6.41 9.66
N TYR A 36 3.62 -5.70 9.38
CA TYR A 36 2.61 -6.11 8.40
C TYR A 36 3.20 -6.40 7.02
N ALA A 37 4.22 -5.66 6.59
CA ALA A 37 4.92 -5.91 5.33
C ALA A 37 5.58 -7.29 5.31
N LEU A 38 6.11 -7.76 6.44
CA LEU A 38 6.77 -9.06 6.56
C LEU A 38 5.81 -10.23 6.34
N GLY A 39 4.53 -10.07 6.71
CA GLY A 39 3.50 -11.05 6.38
C GLY A 39 2.96 -10.87 4.96
N LEU A 40 2.77 -9.61 4.56
CA LEU A 40 2.16 -9.27 3.28
C LEU A 40 3.00 -9.68 2.08
N ILE A 41 4.32 -9.46 2.10
CA ILE A 41 5.19 -9.76 0.96
C ILE A 41 5.15 -11.26 0.61
N PRO A 42 5.33 -12.20 1.56
CA PRO A 42 5.10 -13.62 1.30
C PRO A 42 3.69 -13.91 0.77
N GLY A 43 2.65 -13.29 1.34
CA GLY A 43 1.28 -13.43 0.87
C GLY A 43 1.09 -12.99 -0.58
N LEU A 44 1.75 -11.90 -1.03
CA LEU A 44 1.71 -11.46 -2.42
C LEU A 44 2.43 -12.44 -3.35
N ILE A 45 3.61 -12.93 -2.96
CA ILE A 45 4.45 -13.79 -3.80
C ILE A 45 3.82 -15.17 -3.95
N PHE A 46 3.31 -15.74 -2.87
CA PHE A 46 2.82 -17.12 -2.84
C PHE A 46 1.30 -17.23 -2.98
N GLY A 47 0.52 -16.22 -2.58
CA GLY A 47 -0.94 -16.30 -2.52
C GLY A 47 -1.60 -16.61 -3.87
N GLY A 48 -1.15 -15.92 -4.93
CA GLY A 48 -1.59 -16.21 -6.31
C GLY A 48 -1.34 -17.67 -6.68
N ARG A 49 -0.10 -18.14 -6.54
CA ARG A 49 0.33 -19.52 -6.88
C ARG A 49 -0.42 -20.59 -6.09
N ILE A 50 -0.60 -20.37 -4.79
CA ILE A 50 -1.35 -21.30 -3.93
C ILE A 50 -2.80 -21.37 -4.41
N SER A 51 -3.40 -20.24 -4.76
CA SER A 51 -4.78 -20.20 -5.26
C SER A 51 -4.94 -20.75 -6.69
N ASP A 52 -3.92 -20.63 -7.55
CA ASP A 52 -3.91 -21.27 -8.88
C ASP A 52 -3.91 -22.81 -8.76
N ARG A 53 -3.28 -23.36 -7.72
CA ARG A 53 -3.17 -24.81 -7.50
C ARG A 53 -4.31 -25.40 -6.70
N ARG A 54 -4.68 -24.74 -5.61
CA ARG A 54 -5.70 -25.24 -4.68
C ARG A 54 -7.11 -24.81 -5.06
N GLY A 55 -7.24 -23.80 -5.92
CA GLY A 55 -8.50 -23.13 -6.25
C GLY A 55 -8.65 -21.79 -5.53
N ARG A 56 -9.36 -20.85 -6.14
CA ARG A 56 -9.56 -19.50 -5.58
C ARG A 56 -10.41 -19.56 -4.31
N ARG A 57 -11.52 -20.30 -4.35
CA ARG A 57 -12.49 -20.39 -3.26
C ARG A 57 -11.90 -20.98 -1.98
N PRO A 58 -11.27 -22.18 -1.98
CA PRO A 58 -10.75 -22.76 -0.74
C PRO A 58 -9.65 -21.91 -0.12
N VAL A 59 -8.79 -21.27 -0.94
CA VAL A 59 -7.77 -20.34 -0.43
C VAL A 59 -8.41 -19.12 0.20
N LEU A 60 -9.35 -18.44 -0.47
CA LEU A 60 -9.98 -17.27 0.14
C LEU A 60 -10.85 -17.61 1.36
N LEU A 61 -11.48 -18.78 1.43
CA LEU A 61 -12.15 -19.24 2.65
C LEU A 61 -11.16 -19.38 3.81
N ALA A 62 -10.05 -20.09 3.60
CA ALA A 62 -9.03 -20.28 4.63
C ALA A 62 -8.42 -18.96 5.11
N PHE A 63 -8.08 -18.06 4.19
CA PHE A 63 -7.48 -16.77 4.55
C PHE A 63 -8.49 -15.76 5.11
N THR A 64 -9.78 -15.88 4.78
CA THR A 64 -10.83 -15.08 5.44
C THR A 64 -11.06 -15.58 6.88
N ALA A 65 -11.04 -16.89 7.12
CA ALA A 65 -11.05 -17.43 8.48
C ALA A 65 -9.80 -17.01 9.28
N LEU A 66 -8.62 -17.05 8.65
CA LEU A 66 -7.38 -16.53 9.25
C LEU A 66 -7.48 -15.02 9.54
N SER A 67 -8.23 -14.25 8.75
CA SER A 67 -8.48 -12.83 9.01
C SER A 67 -9.22 -12.59 10.32
N LEU A 68 -10.20 -13.46 10.65
CA LEU A 68 -10.91 -13.41 11.92
C LEU A 68 -9.95 -13.70 13.09
N LEU A 69 -9.11 -14.73 12.95
CA LEU A 69 -8.09 -15.06 13.96
C LEU A 69 -7.08 -13.91 14.12
N ALA A 70 -6.56 -13.36 13.02
CA ALA A 70 -5.63 -12.23 13.06
C ALA A 70 -6.23 -11.01 13.77
N THR A 71 -7.52 -10.76 13.56
CA THR A 71 -8.26 -9.69 14.24
C THR A 71 -8.43 -9.97 15.73
N ALA A 72 -8.77 -11.20 16.11
CA ALA A 72 -8.85 -11.60 17.51
C ALA A 72 -7.49 -11.46 18.23
N VAL A 73 -6.39 -11.82 17.56
CA VAL A 73 -5.03 -11.61 18.07
C VAL A 73 -4.70 -10.12 18.21
N LEU A 74 -5.12 -9.27 17.24
CA LEU A 74 -4.94 -7.82 17.38
C LEU A 74 -5.67 -7.22 18.60
N MET A 75 -6.85 -7.76 18.96
CA MET A 75 -7.61 -7.31 20.12
C MET A 75 -6.90 -7.60 21.45
N THR A 76 -5.96 -8.55 21.49
CA THR A 76 -5.12 -8.78 22.67
C THR A 76 -4.06 -7.69 22.85
N GLY A 77 -3.92 -6.78 21.88
CA GLY A 77 -3.02 -5.64 21.91
C GLY A 77 -3.27 -4.67 23.07
N GLN A 78 -4.48 -4.66 23.63
CA GLN A 78 -4.79 -3.90 24.84
C GLN A 78 -3.95 -4.32 26.06
N TRP A 79 -3.40 -5.54 26.05
CA TRP A 79 -2.56 -6.07 27.13
C TRP A 79 -1.04 -6.00 26.83
N GLY A 80 -0.64 -5.53 25.64
CA GLY A 80 0.76 -5.39 25.28
C GLY A 80 1.05 -5.51 23.78
N THR A 81 2.30 -5.30 23.41
CA THR A 81 2.72 -5.20 22.00
C THR A 81 2.81 -6.54 21.27
N ALA A 82 3.00 -7.65 21.99
CA ALA A 82 3.13 -8.97 21.38
C ALA A 82 1.94 -9.35 20.49
N GLY A 83 0.71 -9.11 20.98
CA GLY A 83 -0.52 -9.31 20.21
C GLY A 83 -0.61 -8.41 18.98
N LEU A 84 -0.13 -7.16 19.09
CA LEU A 84 -0.08 -6.23 17.97
C LEU A 84 0.87 -6.71 16.88
N TYR A 85 2.09 -7.12 17.23
CA TYR A 85 3.07 -7.64 16.27
C TYR A 85 2.56 -8.92 15.58
N ALA A 86 2.12 -9.91 16.36
CA ALA A 86 1.60 -11.17 15.83
C ALA A 86 0.36 -10.94 14.95
N GLY A 87 -0.59 -10.14 15.42
CA GLY A 87 -1.81 -9.81 14.69
C GLY A 87 -1.53 -9.05 13.40
N ARG A 88 -0.60 -8.09 13.41
CA ARG A 88 -0.19 -7.34 12.20
C ARG A 88 0.52 -8.24 11.20
N LEU A 89 1.38 -9.15 11.64
CA LEU A 89 2.04 -10.12 10.78
C LEU A 89 1.00 -11.03 10.09
N LEU A 90 0.07 -11.60 10.86
CA LEU A 90 -1.00 -12.46 10.33
C LEU A 90 -1.92 -11.68 9.38
N THR A 91 -2.30 -10.45 9.74
CA THR A 91 -3.12 -9.58 8.88
C THR A 91 -2.39 -9.26 7.58
N GLY A 92 -1.07 -9.05 7.63
CA GLY A 92 -0.22 -8.91 6.46
C GLY A 92 -0.34 -10.11 5.52
N LEU A 93 -0.11 -11.30 6.05
CA LEU A 93 -0.19 -12.55 5.30
C LEU A 93 -1.57 -12.78 4.66
N VAL A 94 -2.64 -12.47 5.41
CA VAL A 94 -4.01 -12.45 4.90
C VAL A 94 -4.17 -11.46 3.76
N SER A 95 -3.80 -10.20 3.97
CA SER A 95 -3.94 -9.16 2.96
C SER A 95 -3.16 -9.48 1.69
N GLY A 96 -1.90 -9.90 1.78
CA GLY A 96 -1.10 -10.25 0.60
C GLY A 96 -1.76 -11.37 -0.23
N THR A 97 -2.26 -12.40 0.45
CA THR A 97 -2.91 -13.53 -0.21
C THR A 97 -4.27 -13.13 -0.81
N VAL A 98 -5.08 -12.38 -0.05
CA VAL A 98 -6.41 -11.94 -0.50
C VAL A 98 -6.29 -10.91 -1.63
N PHE A 99 -5.33 -9.99 -1.59
CA PHE A 99 -5.16 -8.97 -2.62
C PHE A 99 -4.75 -9.58 -3.95
N THR A 100 -3.93 -10.63 -3.94
CA THR A 100 -3.53 -11.34 -5.16
C THR A 100 -4.61 -12.30 -5.64
N ALA A 101 -4.92 -13.32 -4.86
CA ALA A 101 -5.90 -14.36 -5.23
C ALA A 101 -7.30 -13.79 -5.42
N GLY A 102 -7.72 -12.83 -4.58
CA GLY A 102 -9.02 -12.20 -4.67
C GLY A 102 -9.17 -11.28 -5.88
N THR A 103 -8.13 -10.54 -6.27
CA THR A 103 -8.16 -9.73 -7.50
C THR A 103 -8.27 -10.63 -8.74
N ALA A 104 -7.49 -11.72 -8.78
CA ALA A 104 -7.58 -12.72 -9.85
C ALA A 104 -8.98 -13.34 -9.91
N TRP A 105 -9.54 -13.75 -8.78
CA TRP A 105 -10.86 -14.38 -8.75
C TRP A 105 -11.98 -13.43 -9.13
N VAL A 106 -11.96 -12.17 -8.67
CA VAL A 106 -12.94 -11.15 -9.09
C VAL A 106 -12.83 -10.89 -10.59
N LYS A 107 -11.62 -10.89 -11.15
CA LYS A 107 -11.39 -10.78 -12.59
C LYS A 107 -12.02 -11.96 -13.34
N GLU A 108 -11.74 -13.19 -12.91
CA GLU A 108 -12.29 -14.42 -13.51
C GLU A 108 -13.81 -14.51 -13.40
N LEU A 109 -14.38 -14.17 -12.23
CA LEU A 109 -15.83 -14.15 -11.99
C LEU A 109 -16.58 -13.07 -12.77
N SER A 110 -15.89 -12.01 -13.18
CA SER A 110 -16.51 -10.93 -13.97
C SER A 110 -16.63 -11.27 -15.46
N GLY A 111 -16.07 -12.41 -15.91
CA GLY A 111 -16.20 -12.92 -17.28
C GLY A 111 -15.87 -11.90 -18.37
N ASP A 112 -16.55 -12.06 -19.51
CA ASP A 112 -16.35 -11.26 -20.73
C ASP A 112 -17.19 -9.96 -20.76
N GLU A 113 -17.75 -9.50 -19.63
CA GLU A 113 -18.66 -8.35 -19.58
C GLU A 113 -18.16 -7.14 -20.39
N ARG A 114 -17.07 -6.53 -19.92
CA ARG A 114 -16.38 -5.39 -20.55
C ARG A 114 -14.90 -5.51 -20.20
N ALA A 115 -14.02 -5.21 -21.16
CA ALA A 115 -12.58 -5.23 -20.94
C ALA A 115 -12.21 -4.41 -19.68
N GLY A 116 -11.59 -5.06 -18.70
CA GLY A 116 -11.14 -4.43 -17.46
C GLY A 116 -12.19 -4.26 -16.35
N ALA A 117 -13.44 -4.69 -16.53
CA ALA A 117 -14.50 -4.57 -15.51
C ALA A 117 -14.12 -5.25 -14.18
N GLY A 118 -13.61 -6.48 -14.23
CA GLY A 118 -13.20 -7.22 -13.04
C GLY A 118 -12.05 -6.56 -12.28
N ALA A 119 -11.02 -6.07 -13.00
CA ALA A 119 -9.92 -5.33 -12.39
C ALA A 119 -10.42 -4.04 -11.70
N ARG A 120 -11.36 -3.33 -12.35
CA ARG A 120 -11.99 -2.13 -11.76
C ARG A 120 -12.80 -2.45 -10.51
N ARG A 121 -13.58 -3.54 -10.50
CA ARG A 121 -14.36 -4.00 -9.33
C ARG A 121 -13.44 -4.35 -8.16
N ALA A 122 -12.38 -5.11 -8.42
CA ALA A 122 -11.40 -5.47 -7.39
C ALA A 122 -10.71 -4.22 -6.80
N ALA A 123 -10.25 -3.32 -7.67
CA ALA A 123 -9.64 -2.06 -7.25
C ALA A 123 -10.61 -1.18 -6.44
N LEU A 124 -11.87 -1.06 -6.88
CA LEU A 124 -12.89 -0.29 -6.15
C LEU A 124 -13.14 -0.87 -4.77
N ALA A 125 -13.34 -2.19 -4.66
CA ALA A 125 -13.57 -2.85 -3.38
C ALA A 125 -12.38 -2.68 -2.42
N LEU A 126 -11.15 -2.79 -2.92
CA LEU A 126 -9.94 -2.62 -2.11
C LEU A 126 -9.78 -1.17 -1.65
N THR A 127 -9.88 -0.21 -2.57
CA THR A 127 -9.78 1.23 -2.28
C THR A 127 -10.87 1.68 -1.31
N ALA A 128 -12.11 1.21 -1.49
CA ALA A 128 -13.19 1.52 -0.57
C ALA A 128 -12.89 0.98 0.83
N GLY A 129 -12.38 -0.25 0.95
CA GLY A 129 -11.95 -0.81 2.24
C GLY A 129 -10.82 0.02 2.87
N PHE A 130 -9.79 0.36 2.09
CA PHE A 130 -8.66 1.17 2.54
C PHE A 130 -9.06 2.55 3.05
N GLY A 131 -10.03 3.21 2.40
CA GLY A 131 -10.50 4.54 2.78
C GLY A 131 -11.52 4.52 3.92
N ILE A 132 -12.49 3.60 3.89
CA ILE A 132 -13.57 3.52 4.88
C ILE A 132 -13.05 2.98 6.23
N GLY A 133 -12.07 2.07 6.21
CA GLY A 133 -11.47 1.49 7.43
C GLY A 133 -11.07 2.54 8.47
N PRO A 134 -10.15 3.45 8.16
CA PRO A 134 -9.76 4.54 9.06
C PRO A 134 -10.90 5.49 9.44
N LEU A 135 -11.83 5.79 8.50
CA LEU A 135 -12.95 6.70 8.74
C LEU A 135 -13.97 6.16 9.74
N VAL A 136 -14.15 4.84 9.79
CA VAL A 136 -15.03 4.18 10.76
C VAL A 136 -14.26 3.90 12.06
N ALA A 137 -13.05 3.37 11.96
CA ALA A 137 -12.25 3.01 13.14
C ALA A 137 -11.86 4.21 14.00
N GLY A 138 -11.58 5.37 13.40
CA GLY A 138 -11.17 6.59 14.11
C GLY A 138 -12.21 7.06 15.13
N PRO A 139 -13.45 7.38 14.70
CA PRO A 139 -14.52 7.77 15.61
C PRO A 139 -14.85 6.71 16.68
N LEU A 140 -14.87 5.43 16.30
CA LEU A 140 -15.13 4.33 17.24
C LEU A 140 -14.03 4.21 18.29
N ALA A 141 -12.78 4.44 17.92
CA ALA A 141 -11.63 4.43 18.84
C ALA A 141 -11.51 5.71 19.67
N GLN A 142 -12.11 6.83 19.24
CA GLN A 142 -12.08 8.10 19.95
C GLN A 142 -13.22 8.23 20.95
N TRP A 143 -14.44 7.85 20.56
CA TRP A 143 -15.67 8.11 21.32
C TRP A 143 -16.50 6.86 21.63
N GLY A 144 -16.12 5.70 21.11
CA GLY A 144 -16.84 4.46 21.37
C GLY A 144 -16.69 3.98 22.82
N PRO A 145 -17.65 3.19 23.33
CA PRO A 145 -17.65 2.69 24.71
C PRO A 145 -16.51 1.69 25.00
N ALA A 146 -15.96 1.04 23.96
CA ALA A 146 -14.84 0.10 24.07
C ALA A 146 -13.80 0.41 22.97
N PRO A 147 -13.04 1.51 23.08
CA PRO A 147 -12.27 2.09 21.97
C PRO A 147 -11.15 1.16 21.44
N GLN A 148 -10.60 0.28 22.27
CA GLN A 148 -9.59 -0.71 21.88
C GLN A 148 -10.18 -2.00 21.28
N VAL A 149 -11.51 -2.17 21.28
CA VAL A 149 -12.18 -3.43 20.92
C VAL A 149 -13.18 -3.21 19.78
N LEU A 150 -14.01 -2.17 19.89
CA LEU A 150 -15.14 -1.91 18.99
C LEU A 150 -14.76 -1.77 17.50
N PRO A 151 -13.67 -1.09 17.12
CA PRO A 151 -13.23 -1.06 15.72
C PRO A 151 -12.96 -2.46 15.15
N TYR A 152 -12.37 -3.36 15.95
CA TYR A 152 -12.11 -4.73 15.55
C TYR A 152 -13.39 -5.56 15.42
N ILE A 153 -14.41 -5.31 16.25
CA ILE A 153 -15.72 -5.98 16.12
C ILE A 153 -16.35 -5.66 14.77
N VAL A 154 -16.24 -4.43 14.27
CA VAL A 154 -16.73 -4.06 12.93
C VAL A 154 -16.00 -4.88 11.86
N HIS A 155 -14.68 -5.02 11.97
CA HIS A 155 -13.93 -5.85 11.03
C HIS A 155 -14.30 -7.34 11.13
N LEU A 156 -14.49 -7.89 12.34
CA LEU A 156 -14.97 -9.25 12.54
C LEU A 156 -16.34 -9.48 11.90
N ALA A 157 -17.26 -8.52 12.03
CA ALA A 157 -18.58 -8.60 11.39
C ALA A 157 -18.46 -8.62 9.85
N LEU A 158 -17.64 -7.73 9.27
CA LEU A 158 -17.41 -7.66 7.82
C LEU A 158 -16.70 -8.91 7.27
N ALA A 159 -15.68 -9.40 7.96
CA ALA A 159 -14.95 -10.60 7.58
C ALA A 159 -15.80 -11.86 7.79
N GLY A 160 -16.60 -11.91 8.86
CA GLY A 160 -17.55 -12.98 9.14
C GLY A 160 -18.66 -13.05 8.11
N SER A 161 -19.25 -11.91 7.73
CA SER A 161 -20.23 -11.86 6.65
C SER A 161 -19.61 -12.31 5.32
N ALA A 162 -18.39 -11.88 5.01
CA ALA A 162 -17.67 -12.34 3.83
C ALA A 162 -17.45 -13.87 3.87
N LEU A 163 -17.04 -14.42 5.02
CA LEU A 163 -16.83 -15.86 5.21
C LEU A 163 -18.11 -16.67 4.98
N LEU A 164 -19.27 -16.16 5.40
CA LEU A 164 -20.58 -16.80 5.18
C LEU A 164 -21.05 -16.72 3.72
N MET A 165 -20.67 -15.65 2.99
CA MET A 165 -21.06 -15.46 1.59
C MET A 165 -20.15 -16.18 0.60
N LEU A 166 -18.86 -16.32 0.92
CA LEU A 166 -17.84 -16.94 0.05
C LEU A 166 -18.20 -18.33 -0.48
N PRO A 167 -18.84 -19.25 0.29
CA PRO A 167 -19.25 -20.55 -0.21
C PRO A 167 -20.26 -20.51 -1.38
N ARG A 168 -20.97 -19.40 -1.57
CA ARG A 168 -21.92 -19.23 -2.67
C ARG A 168 -21.24 -18.86 -3.99
N ALA A 169 -19.98 -18.41 -3.95
CA ALA A 169 -19.23 -18.05 -5.15
C ALA A 169 -18.76 -19.31 -5.91
N ARG A 170 -18.76 -19.22 -7.24
CA ARG A 170 -18.29 -20.28 -8.14
C ARG A 170 -16.76 -20.38 -8.07
N GLU A 171 -16.24 -21.61 -8.03
CA GLU A 171 -14.82 -21.86 -8.25
C GLU A 171 -14.49 -21.68 -9.73
N THR A 172 -13.37 -21.02 -10.03
CA THR A 172 -12.97 -20.63 -11.39
C THR A 172 -11.73 -21.38 -11.88
N VAL A 173 -10.97 -22.00 -10.97
CA VAL A 173 -9.78 -22.78 -11.33
C VAL A 173 -10.17 -24.22 -11.67
N SER A 174 -9.99 -24.59 -12.93
CA SER A 174 -10.21 -25.94 -13.45
C SER A 174 -9.04 -26.89 -13.14
N GLY A 175 -9.28 -28.21 -13.22
CA GLY A 175 -8.29 -29.25 -12.90
C GLY A 175 -6.98 -29.16 -13.68
N ALA A 176 -7.05 -28.87 -14.99
CA ALA A 176 -5.86 -28.77 -15.86
C ALA A 176 -4.90 -27.63 -15.45
N ARG A 177 -5.44 -26.53 -14.91
CA ARG A 177 -4.62 -25.39 -14.44
C ARG A 177 -3.96 -25.66 -13.09
N LYS A 178 -4.48 -26.62 -12.31
CA LYS A 178 -3.90 -27.02 -11.01
C LYS A 178 -2.61 -27.82 -11.18
N SER A 179 -2.45 -28.50 -12.32
CA SER A 179 -1.28 -29.33 -12.64
C SER A 179 -0.10 -28.56 -13.21
N ASP A 180 -0.27 -27.28 -13.58
CA ASP A 180 0.83 -26.50 -14.15
C ASP A 180 1.97 -26.28 -13.12
N PRO A 181 3.24 -26.47 -13.52
CA PRO A 181 4.37 -26.17 -12.67
C PRO A 181 4.37 -24.67 -12.34
N PRO A 182 4.81 -24.29 -11.13
CA PRO A 182 4.78 -22.89 -10.74
C PRO A 182 5.90 -22.18 -11.52
N GLY A 183 5.57 -21.04 -12.13
CA GLY A 183 6.60 -20.21 -12.77
C GLY A 183 7.73 -19.81 -11.79
N PRO A 184 8.88 -19.34 -12.30
CA PRO A 184 10.00 -18.90 -11.46
C PRO A 184 9.57 -17.77 -10.52
N LEU A 185 10.13 -17.71 -9.29
CA LEU A 185 9.81 -16.65 -8.31
C LEU A 185 10.20 -15.26 -8.83
N LEU A 186 11.33 -15.18 -9.50
CA LEU A 186 11.79 -13.99 -10.22
C LEU A 186 11.60 -14.24 -11.72
N PRO A 187 10.63 -13.58 -12.37
CA PRO A 187 10.43 -13.71 -13.80
C PRO A 187 11.64 -13.18 -14.57
N PRO A 188 12.03 -13.78 -15.71
CA PRO A 188 13.12 -13.27 -16.55
C PRO A 188 12.99 -11.78 -16.88
N SER A 189 11.77 -11.27 -17.10
CA SER A 189 11.50 -9.85 -17.36
C SER A 189 11.93 -8.91 -16.21
N ALA A 190 12.06 -9.41 -14.97
CA ALA A 190 12.60 -8.63 -13.84
C ALA A 190 14.09 -8.32 -13.98
N SER A 191 14.81 -9.01 -14.87
CA SER A 191 16.21 -8.73 -15.20
C SER A 191 16.38 -7.61 -16.23
N SER A 192 15.29 -7.03 -16.74
CA SER A 192 15.38 -5.92 -17.69
C SER A 192 15.98 -4.67 -17.05
N ALA A 193 16.76 -3.91 -17.84
CA ALA A 193 17.36 -2.66 -17.37
C ALA A 193 16.29 -1.65 -16.91
N ARG A 194 15.16 -1.58 -17.63
CA ARG A 194 14.04 -0.70 -17.29
C ARG A 194 13.41 -1.07 -15.94
N PHE A 195 13.22 -2.36 -15.65
CA PHE A 195 12.74 -2.81 -14.35
C PHE A 195 13.71 -2.40 -13.23
N ARG A 196 15.01 -2.68 -13.39
CA ARG A 196 16.02 -2.36 -12.35
C ARG A 196 16.25 -0.87 -12.13
N LEU A 197 16.20 -0.07 -13.20
CA LEU A 197 16.56 1.36 -13.14
C LEU A 197 15.36 2.29 -12.93
N VAL A 198 14.12 1.81 -13.13
CA VAL A 198 12.90 2.61 -12.95
C VAL A 198 11.99 1.99 -11.89
N VAL A 199 11.59 0.73 -12.06
CA VAL A 199 10.58 0.10 -11.18
C VAL A 199 11.10 -0.16 -9.77
N VAL A 200 12.30 -0.74 -9.65
CA VAL A 200 12.95 -1.02 -8.36
C VAL A 200 13.16 0.24 -7.51
N PRO A 201 13.79 1.31 -8.02
CA PRO A 201 13.98 2.53 -7.22
C PRO A 201 12.67 3.27 -6.92
N LEU A 202 11.69 3.26 -7.85
CA LEU A 202 10.41 3.92 -7.64
C LEU A 202 9.53 3.20 -6.61
N GLY A 203 9.56 1.86 -6.59
CA GLY A 203 8.68 1.00 -5.80
C GLY A 203 8.56 1.46 -4.34
N PRO A 204 9.64 1.48 -3.54
CA PRO A 204 9.59 1.81 -2.11
C PRO A 204 8.93 3.16 -1.80
N TRP A 205 9.01 4.13 -2.70
CA TRP A 205 8.39 5.45 -2.50
C TRP A 205 6.86 5.45 -2.61
N VAL A 206 6.26 4.41 -3.19
CA VAL A 206 4.81 4.22 -3.25
C VAL A 206 4.24 4.20 -1.83
N PHE A 207 4.53 3.16 -1.04
CA PHE A 207 4.02 3.13 0.34
C PHE A 207 4.92 3.88 1.32
N GLY A 208 6.20 4.13 1.01
CA GLY A 208 7.05 4.98 1.84
C GLY A 208 6.52 6.40 1.99
N SER A 209 5.86 6.96 0.97
CA SER A 209 5.24 8.29 1.04
C SER A 209 3.98 8.32 1.90
N VAL A 210 2.94 7.56 1.52
CA VAL A 210 1.63 7.62 2.21
C VAL A 210 1.70 7.11 3.65
N THR A 211 2.63 6.20 3.97
CA THR A 211 2.76 5.70 5.35
C THR A 211 3.29 6.75 6.32
N LEU A 212 4.04 7.76 5.86
CA LEU A 212 4.39 8.93 6.68
C LEU A 212 3.14 9.67 7.16
N VAL A 213 2.05 9.66 6.38
CA VAL A 213 0.75 10.21 6.77
C VAL A 213 0.08 9.37 7.85
N PHE A 214 0.29 8.05 7.84
CA PHE A 214 -0.34 7.14 8.79
C PHE A 214 0.38 7.11 10.13
N THR A 215 1.70 7.25 10.12
CA THR A 215 2.53 7.03 11.30
C THR A 215 3.19 8.30 11.83
N THR A 216 3.70 9.18 10.96
CA THR A 216 4.59 10.28 11.37
C THR A 216 3.81 11.57 11.57
N LEU A 217 3.04 12.01 10.57
CA LEU A 217 2.29 13.27 10.64
C LEU A 217 1.34 13.35 11.84
N PRO A 218 0.55 12.31 12.19
CA PRO A 218 -0.32 12.34 13.36
C PRO A 218 0.38 12.72 14.66
N GLY A 219 1.57 12.18 14.90
CA GLY A 219 2.33 12.40 16.13
C GLY A 219 3.10 13.72 16.18
N HIS A 220 3.52 14.25 15.02
CA HIS A 220 4.48 15.36 14.99
C HIS A 220 4.07 16.55 14.12
N GLY A 221 3.17 16.37 13.15
CA GLY A 221 2.81 17.41 12.19
C GLY A 221 1.50 18.14 12.49
N THR A 222 0.62 17.57 13.31
CA THR A 222 -0.75 18.09 13.49
C THR A 222 -0.87 19.16 14.57
N GLY A 223 0.10 19.24 15.48
CA GLY A 223 0.01 20.04 16.70
C GLY A 223 -0.99 19.46 17.71
N PRO A 224 -1.39 20.21 18.74
CA PRO A 224 -2.42 19.79 19.68
C PRO A 224 -3.77 19.64 18.97
N THR A 225 -4.15 18.41 18.64
CA THR A 225 -5.45 18.08 18.01
C THR A 225 -6.61 18.04 19.01
N GLY A 226 -6.32 18.23 20.30
CA GLY A 226 -7.31 18.24 21.38
C GLY A 226 -8.19 16.99 21.37
N VAL A 227 -9.50 17.21 21.23
CA VAL A 227 -10.53 16.17 21.26
C VAL A 227 -10.52 15.22 20.04
N LEU A 228 -9.71 15.48 19.01
CA LEU A 228 -9.65 14.68 17.78
C LEU A 228 -8.41 13.77 17.66
N GLY A 229 -7.63 13.60 18.73
CA GLY A 229 -6.31 12.93 18.68
C GLY A 229 -6.26 11.51 18.10
N VAL A 230 -7.36 10.75 18.16
CA VAL A 230 -7.45 9.37 17.60
C VAL A 230 -8.28 9.32 16.31
N ALA A 231 -9.29 10.18 16.15
CA ALA A 231 -10.12 10.22 14.95
C ALA A 231 -9.45 10.95 13.77
N PHE A 232 -8.69 12.01 14.03
CA PHE A 232 -8.02 12.81 13.00
C PHE A 232 -6.99 12.06 12.16
N PRO A 233 -6.15 11.16 12.72
CA PRO A 233 -5.28 10.29 11.92
C PRO A 233 -6.07 9.46 10.88
N GLY A 234 -7.29 9.03 11.22
CA GLY A 234 -8.18 8.35 10.28
C GLY A 234 -8.64 9.25 9.13
N LEU A 235 -8.99 10.50 9.42
CA LEU A 235 -9.36 11.50 8.41
C LEU A 235 -8.17 11.85 7.49
N LEU A 236 -6.98 12.09 8.06
CA LEU A 236 -5.76 12.35 7.30
C LEU A 236 -5.43 11.18 6.37
N ALA A 237 -5.52 9.95 6.86
CA ALA A 237 -5.25 8.75 6.07
C ALA A 237 -6.24 8.61 4.90
N ALA A 238 -7.54 8.79 5.17
CA ALA A 238 -8.57 8.74 4.14
C ALA A 238 -8.40 9.85 3.09
N GLY A 239 -8.05 11.07 3.52
CA GLY A 239 -7.75 12.20 2.65
C GLY A 239 -6.56 11.93 1.73
N ALA A 240 -5.45 11.39 2.27
CA ALA A 240 -4.28 11.05 1.47
C ALA A 240 -4.57 9.91 0.47
N LEU A 241 -5.30 8.88 0.88
CA LEU A 241 -5.71 7.79 -0.01
C LEU A 241 -6.64 8.30 -1.13
N ALA A 242 -7.60 9.17 -0.79
CA ALA A 242 -8.48 9.80 -1.77
C ALA A 242 -7.69 10.66 -2.77
N ALA A 243 -6.75 11.48 -2.29
CA ALA A 243 -5.84 12.25 -3.13
C ALA A 243 -5.06 11.35 -4.10
N GLY A 244 -4.57 10.21 -3.62
CA GLY A 244 -3.90 9.21 -4.45
C GLY A 244 -4.80 8.63 -5.53
N VAL A 245 -6.04 8.25 -5.20
CA VAL A 245 -7.00 7.71 -6.18
C VAL A 245 -7.33 8.74 -7.26
N VAL A 246 -7.51 10.00 -6.87
CA VAL A 246 -7.77 11.10 -7.82
C VAL A 246 -6.54 11.35 -8.70
N SER A 247 -5.34 11.39 -8.11
CA SER A 247 -4.09 11.65 -8.83
C SER A 247 -3.70 10.54 -9.81
N GLN A 248 -4.16 9.29 -9.62
CA GLN A 248 -3.96 8.19 -10.57
C GLN A 248 -4.48 8.49 -11.99
N ARG A 249 -5.49 9.37 -12.14
CA ARG A 249 -5.95 9.82 -13.46
C ARG A 249 -4.89 10.68 -14.16
N LEU A 250 -4.29 11.61 -13.41
CA LEU A 250 -3.19 12.43 -13.90
C LEU A 250 -1.96 11.57 -14.20
N GLY A 251 -1.61 10.63 -13.32
CA GLY A 251 -0.51 9.70 -13.53
C GLY A 251 -0.65 8.89 -14.82
N ARG A 252 -1.86 8.39 -15.14
CA ARG A 252 -2.15 7.73 -16.42
C ARG A 252 -1.93 8.63 -17.62
N ARG A 253 -2.46 9.86 -17.59
CA ARG A 253 -2.29 10.84 -18.68
C ARG A 253 -0.82 11.21 -18.89
N LEU A 254 -0.07 11.43 -17.81
CA LEU A 254 1.36 11.72 -17.87
C LEU A 254 2.15 10.54 -18.45
N TYR A 255 1.78 9.33 -18.07
CA TYR A 255 2.39 8.11 -18.58
C TYR A 255 2.15 7.95 -20.08
N GLU A 256 0.90 8.06 -20.53
CA GLU A 256 0.53 7.96 -21.95
C GLU A 256 1.23 9.03 -22.80
N ALA A 257 1.30 10.28 -22.30
CA ALA A 257 2.00 11.37 -22.97
C ALA A 257 3.54 11.17 -23.04
N GLY A 258 4.12 10.55 -22.00
CA GLY A 258 5.55 10.24 -21.92
C GLY A 258 5.96 8.97 -22.68
N ALA A 259 5.09 7.97 -22.72
CA ALA A 259 5.32 6.67 -23.36
C ALA A 259 5.52 6.81 -24.87
N ALA A 260 4.77 7.72 -25.51
CA ALA A 260 4.97 8.09 -26.92
C ALA A 260 6.40 8.57 -27.23
N ARG A 261 7.10 9.06 -26.21
CA ARG A 261 8.49 9.58 -26.31
C ARG A 261 9.51 8.64 -25.66
N GLY A 262 9.10 7.47 -25.17
CA GLY A 262 9.94 6.55 -24.40
C GLY A 262 10.54 7.18 -23.13
N SER A 263 9.84 8.15 -22.54
CA SER A 263 10.37 8.98 -21.45
C SER A 263 9.97 8.48 -20.06
N THR A 264 10.87 8.63 -19.08
CA THR A 264 10.59 8.38 -17.65
C THR A 264 9.89 9.55 -16.96
N THR A 265 9.39 10.55 -17.72
CA THR A 265 8.77 11.77 -17.19
C THR A 265 7.70 11.48 -16.13
N ALA A 266 6.81 10.51 -16.35
CA ALA A 266 5.74 10.22 -15.40
C ALA A 266 6.28 9.69 -14.05
N ALA A 267 7.32 8.86 -14.08
CA ALA A 267 8.00 8.35 -12.90
C ALA A 267 8.73 9.47 -12.15
N VAL A 268 9.41 10.35 -12.89
CA VAL A 268 10.10 11.53 -12.35
C VAL A 268 9.09 12.50 -11.70
N THR A 269 7.96 12.77 -12.35
CA THR A 269 6.90 13.62 -11.77
C THR A 269 6.33 13.03 -10.49
N GLY A 270 6.06 11.72 -10.46
CA GLY A 270 5.59 11.03 -9.25
C GLY A 270 6.58 11.18 -8.09
N LEU A 271 7.86 10.89 -8.34
CA LEU A 271 8.92 11.02 -7.32
C LEU A 271 9.13 12.48 -6.90
N GLY A 272 9.01 13.45 -7.81
CA GLY A 272 9.07 14.87 -7.48
C GLY A 272 7.93 15.30 -6.56
N ILE A 273 6.72 14.79 -6.77
CA ILE A 273 5.58 15.04 -5.87
C ILE A 273 5.81 14.38 -4.51
N VAL A 274 6.38 13.17 -4.45
CA VAL A 274 6.76 12.54 -3.17
C VAL A 274 7.82 13.36 -2.43
N ALA A 275 8.84 13.86 -3.13
CA ALA A 275 9.88 14.70 -2.54
C ALA A 275 9.30 16.01 -1.99
N ALA A 276 8.43 16.67 -2.76
CA ALA A 276 7.69 17.85 -2.31
C ALA A 276 6.79 17.54 -1.10
N GLY A 277 6.14 16.38 -1.08
CA GLY A 277 5.35 15.90 0.05
C GLY A 277 6.19 15.66 1.31
N CYS A 278 7.40 15.12 1.17
CA CYS A 278 8.33 14.95 2.28
C CYS A 278 8.83 16.30 2.82
N ALA A 279 9.10 17.27 1.94
CA ALA A 279 9.45 18.64 2.35
C ALA A 279 8.27 19.36 3.03
N ALA A 280 7.05 19.20 2.51
CA ALA A 280 5.84 19.72 3.15
C ALA A 280 5.60 19.05 4.51
N ALA A 281 5.89 17.76 4.65
CA ALA A 281 5.83 17.06 5.93
C ALA A 281 6.89 17.58 6.90
N ALA A 282 8.11 17.84 6.44
CA ALA A 282 9.16 18.47 7.25
C ALA A 282 8.71 19.82 7.79
N PHE A 283 8.12 20.66 6.92
CA PHE A 283 7.52 21.92 7.29
C PHE A 283 6.39 21.75 8.31
N ALA A 284 5.49 20.80 8.09
CA ALA A 284 4.39 20.50 9.02
C ALA A 284 4.92 20.05 10.39
N THR A 285 6.04 19.32 10.46
CA THR A 285 6.65 18.94 11.75
C THR A 285 7.43 20.06 12.42
N ALA A 286 7.92 21.04 11.66
CA ALA A 286 8.60 22.22 12.19
C ALA A 286 7.59 23.27 12.70
N PHE A 287 6.47 23.39 12.00
CA PHE A 287 5.36 24.29 12.32
C PHE A 287 4.05 23.48 12.39
N PRO A 288 3.84 22.75 13.51
CA PRO A 288 2.70 21.84 13.66
C PRO A 288 1.36 22.55 13.53
N GLY A 289 0.48 21.98 12.69
CA GLY A 289 -0.85 22.50 12.47
C GLY A 289 -1.70 21.57 11.61
N ILE A 290 -3.01 21.60 11.82
CA ILE A 290 -3.97 20.77 11.07
C ILE A 290 -3.86 21.05 9.56
N ALA A 291 -3.77 22.32 9.16
CA ALA A 291 -3.69 22.71 7.75
C ALA A 291 -2.35 22.29 7.10
N THR A 292 -1.23 22.45 7.81
CA THR A 292 0.10 22.06 7.31
C THR A 292 0.19 20.54 7.17
N ALA A 293 -0.29 19.79 8.17
CA ALA A 293 -0.37 18.33 8.12
C ALA A 293 -1.31 17.82 7.01
N ALA A 294 -2.50 18.40 6.85
CA ALA A 294 -3.44 18.03 5.80
C ALA A 294 -2.85 18.30 4.41
N THR A 295 -2.18 19.44 4.23
CA THR A 295 -1.52 19.78 2.97
C THR A 295 -0.41 18.78 2.64
N ALA A 296 0.48 18.48 3.59
CA ALA A 296 1.51 17.45 3.42
C ALA A 296 0.90 16.07 3.10
N ALA A 297 -0.17 15.70 3.79
CA ALA A 297 -0.88 14.44 3.58
C ALA A 297 -1.46 14.31 2.17
N LEU A 298 -2.07 15.38 1.64
CA LEU A 298 -2.63 15.39 0.29
C LEU A 298 -1.53 15.29 -0.78
N ILE A 299 -0.39 15.99 -0.60
CA ILE A 299 0.74 15.93 -1.54
C ILE A 299 1.39 14.54 -1.52
N LEU A 300 1.67 13.98 -0.34
CA LEU A 300 2.19 12.61 -0.19
C LEU A 300 1.23 11.57 -0.78
N GLY A 301 -0.08 11.73 -0.53
CA GLY A 301 -1.13 10.90 -1.10
C GLY A 301 -1.17 10.96 -2.62
N ALA A 302 -1.06 12.16 -3.20
CA ALA A 302 -0.99 12.35 -4.65
C ALA A 302 0.25 11.68 -5.26
N GLY A 303 1.41 11.80 -4.60
CA GLY A 303 2.66 11.14 -4.97
C GLY A 303 2.54 9.62 -4.95
N TYR A 304 2.00 9.05 -3.87
CA TYR A 304 1.65 7.63 -3.77
C TYR A 304 0.81 7.16 -4.95
N GLY A 305 -0.28 7.89 -5.27
CA GLY A 305 -1.19 7.53 -6.35
C GLY A 305 -0.52 7.51 -7.73
N ILE A 306 0.30 8.52 -8.02
CA ILE A 306 1.02 8.62 -9.30
C ILE A 306 2.11 7.55 -9.39
N CYS A 307 2.95 7.40 -8.37
CA CYS A 307 3.98 6.35 -8.36
C CYS A 307 3.36 4.96 -8.50
N LEU A 308 2.25 4.68 -7.82
CA LEU A 308 1.59 3.37 -7.92
C LEU A 308 1.14 3.07 -9.35
N ILE A 309 0.41 3.99 -9.99
CA ILE A 309 -0.12 3.73 -11.34
C ILE A 309 0.99 3.71 -12.38
N VAL A 310 2.00 4.59 -12.26
CA VAL A 310 3.14 4.60 -13.18
C VAL A 310 3.96 3.32 -13.04
N GLY A 311 4.25 2.87 -11.82
CA GLY A 311 4.98 1.63 -11.58
C GLY A 311 4.24 0.39 -12.11
N LEU A 312 2.91 0.34 -11.97
CA LEU A 312 2.11 -0.74 -12.58
C LEU A 312 2.15 -0.70 -14.10
N ARG A 313 2.10 0.48 -14.73
CA ARG A 313 2.19 0.61 -16.19
C ARG A 313 3.55 0.21 -16.73
N GLU A 314 4.63 0.62 -16.06
CA GLU A 314 5.99 0.18 -16.39
C GLU A 314 6.11 -1.35 -16.33
N VAL A 315 5.54 -1.97 -15.29
CA VAL A 315 5.47 -3.44 -15.18
C VAL A 315 4.67 -4.07 -16.30
N GLU A 316 3.50 -3.51 -16.64
CA GLU A 316 2.66 -3.99 -17.74
C GLU A 316 3.38 -3.95 -19.09
N GLU A 317 4.18 -2.91 -19.35
CA GLU A 317 4.98 -2.80 -20.58
C GLU A 317 6.16 -3.78 -20.64
N ILE A 318 6.77 -4.10 -19.50
CA ILE A 318 7.94 -4.99 -19.40
C ILE A 318 7.52 -6.47 -19.42
N ALA A 319 6.32 -6.78 -18.95
CA ALA A 319 5.87 -8.14 -18.74
C ALA A 319 5.49 -8.85 -20.05
N ALA A 320 6.01 -10.06 -20.24
CA ALA A 320 5.34 -11.03 -21.11
C ALA A 320 3.96 -11.39 -20.52
N PRO A 321 2.94 -11.73 -21.33
CA PRO A 321 1.57 -12.01 -20.85
C PRO A 321 1.50 -13.04 -19.72
N GLU A 322 2.37 -14.06 -19.77
CA GLU A 322 2.44 -15.16 -18.80
C GLU A 322 3.14 -14.73 -17.50
N GLN A 323 3.96 -13.68 -17.53
CA GLN A 323 4.77 -13.20 -16.40
C GLN A 323 4.14 -12.02 -15.64
N LEU A 324 3.08 -11.42 -16.19
CA LEU A 324 2.48 -10.19 -15.67
C LEU A 324 2.08 -10.30 -14.19
N GLY A 325 1.42 -11.39 -13.80
CA GLY A 325 1.00 -11.59 -12.41
C GLY A 325 2.18 -11.63 -11.43
N ALA A 326 3.27 -12.29 -11.81
CA ALA A 326 4.47 -12.40 -10.97
C ALA A 326 5.25 -11.07 -10.87
N LEU A 327 5.34 -10.32 -11.97
CA LEU A 327 5.95 -8.98 -11.95
C LEU A 327 5.13 -7.98 -11.14
N ILE A 328 3.80 -8.02 -11.23
CA ILE A 328 2.92 -7.18 -10.40
C ILE A 328 3.14 -7.51 -8.92
N ALA A 329 3.23 -8.80 -8.56
CA ALA A 329 3.51 -9.20 -7.18
C ALA A 329 4.88 -8.71 -6.70
N LEU A 330 5.91 -8.76 -7.56
CA LEU A 330 7.25 -8.26 -7.25
C LEU A 330 7.24 -6.73 -7.07
N PHE A 331 6.56 -6.00 -7.94
CA PHE A 331 6.40 -4.54 -7.81
C PHE A 331 5.68 -4.16 -6.52
N TYR A 332 4.56 -4.81 -6.19
CA TYR A 332 3.90 -4.55 -4.91
C TYR A 332 4.81 -4.91 -3.72
N SER A 333 5.60 -5.98 -3.81
CA SER A 333 6.55 -6.35 -2.75
C SER A 333 7.60 -5.25 -2.53
N LEU A 334 8.13 -4.68 -3.61
CA LEU A 334 9.02 -3.51 -3.58
C LEU A 334 8.30 -2.26 -3.07
N ALA A 335 7.02 -2.08 -3.42
CA ALA A 335 6.23 -0.97 -2.92
C ALA A 335 6.04 -1.04 -1.40
N TYR A 336 5.71 -2.22 -0.88
CA TYR A 336 5.45 -2.44 0.54
C TYR A 336 6.72 -2.48 1.38
N SER A 337 7.91 -2.71 0.80
CA SER A 337 9.17 -2.49 1.54
C SER A 337 9.35 -1.02 1.98
N GLY A 338 8.66 -0.09 1.29
CA GLY A 338 8.54 1.30 1.68
C GLY A 338 7.98 1.54 3.09
N LEU A 339 7.26 0.57 3.67
CA LEU A 339 6.81 0.65 5.08
C LEU A 339 7.99 0.75 6.08
N ALA A 340 9.21 0.43 5.66
CA ALA A 340 10.41 0.65 6.46
C ALA A 340 10.78 2.14 6.59
N VAL A 341 10.35 3.02 5.67
CA VAL A 341 10.75 4.44 5.64
C VAL A 341 10.39 5.16 6.95
N PRO A 342 9.14 5.10 7.46
CA PRO A 342 8.82 5.75 8.74
C PRO A 342 9.56 5.15 9.93
N PHE A 343 9.88 3.86 9.91
CA PHE A 343 10.64 3.21 10.99
C PHE A 343 12.09 3.69 11.01
N LEU A 344 12.77 3.70 9.85
CA LEU A 344 14.12 4.26 9.73
C LEU A 344 14.16 5.73 10.14
N LEU A 345 13.12 6.49 9.75
CA LEU A 345 12.95 7.88 10.15
C LEU A 345 12.80 8.02 11.67
N ALA A 346 11.97 7.20 12.31
CA ALA A 346 11.76 7.21 13.76
C ALA A 346 13.01 6.80 14.56
N LEU A 347 13.93 6.02 13.98
CA LEU A 347 15.21 5.69 14.60
C LEU A 347 16.21 6.86 14.59
N ILE A 348 16.18 7.71 13.56
CA ILE A 348 17.11 8.84 13.42
C ILE A 348 16.54 10.15 13.97
N ALA A 349 15.22 10.32 13.98
CA ALA A 349 14.58 11.56 14.45
C ALA A 349 14.97 11.98 15.88
N PRO A 350 15.23 11.08 16.85
CA PRO A 350 15.68 11.48 18.18
C PRO A 350 17.04 12.20 18.20
N THR A 351 17.90 12.01 17.19
CA THR A 351 19.24 12.63 17.14
C THR A 351 19.25 13.94 16.36
N ILE A 352 18.48 14.03 15.28
CA ILE A 352 18.50 15.19 14.36
C ILE A 352 17.20 16.00 14.32
N GLY A 353 16.12 15.50 14.89
CA GLY A 353 14.78 16.08 14.79
C GLY A 353 13.96 15.57 13.61
N TYR A 354 12.63 15.58 13.75
CA TYR A 354 11.68 15.16 12.71
C TYR A 354 11.75 16.00 11.42
N PRO A 355 11.83 17.35 11.47
CA PRO A 355 11.95 18.15 10.26
C PRO A 355 13.18 17.75 9.43
N GLN A 356 14.33 17.59 10.07
CA GLN A 356 15.60 17.23 9.44
C GLN A 356 15.55 15.80 8.87
N ALA A 357 14.98 14.84 9.60
CA ALA A 357 14.81 13.46 9.12
C ALA A 357 13.87 13.38 7.90
N LEU A 358 12.82 14.20 7.85
CA LEU A 358 11.92 14.30 6.70
C LEU A 358 12.59 15.02 5.51
N LEU A 359 13.44 16.03 5.75
CA LEU A 359 14.26 16.64 4.69
C LEU A 359 15.28 15.65 4.12
N PHE A 360 15.88 14.80 4.95
CA PHE A 360 16.74 13.71 4.47
C PHE A 360 15.95 12.72 3.59
N THR A 361 14.72 12.40 3.98
CA THR A 361 13.81 11.56 3.17
C THR A 361 13.44 12.23 1.83
N ALA A 362 13.21 13.55 1.83
CA ALA A 362 12.99 14.35 0.63
C ALA A 362 14.23 14.35 -0.29
N ALA A 363 15.43 14.48 0.28
CA ALA A 363 16.68 14.41 -0.45
C ALA A 363 16.90 13.02 -1.07
N ALA A 364 16.67 11.94 -0.30
CA ALA A 364 16.75 10.57 -0.81
C ALA A 364 15.75 10.31 -1.95
N THR A 365 14.53 10.85 -1.86
CA THR A 365 13.54 10.77 -2.93
C THR A 365 14.01 11.55 -4.17
N THR A 366 14.57 12.74 -3.98
CA THR A 366 15.12 13.58 -5.05
C THR A 366 16.30 12.90 -5.76
N LEU A 367 17.19 12.24 -5.02
CA LEU A 367 18.28 11.45 -5.58
C LEU A 367 17.75 10.27 -6.40
N THR A 368 16.70 9.61 -5.91
CA THR A 368 16.00 8.55 -6.65
C THR A 368 15.40 9.10 -7.95
N MET A 369 14.72 10.25 -7.88
CA MET A 369 14.15 10.95 -9.02
C MET A 369 15.22 11.28 -10.08
N ALA A 370 16.38 11.82 -9.65
CA ALA A 370 17.50 12.12 -10.53
C ALA A 370 18.06 10.86 -11.19
N ALA A 371 18.22 9.76 -10.44
CA ALA A 371 18.68 8.48 -10.98
C ALA A 371 17.72 7.91 -12.05
N VAL A 372 16.41 7.98 -11.81
CA VAL A 372 15.38 7.54 -12.78
C VAL A 372 15.37 8.45 -14.01
N PHE A 373 15.55 9.76 -13.84
CA PHE A 373 15.64 10.72 -14.95
C PHE A 373 16.85 10.43 -15.84
N LEU A 374 18.04 10.26 -15.25
CA LEU A 374 19.28 9.95 -15.98
C LEU A 374 19.21 8.61 -16.71
N SER A 375 18.54 7.62 -16.11
CA SER A 375 18.32 6.30 -16.72
C SER A 375 17.38 6.37 -17.95
N GLY A 376 16.37 7.25 -17.90
CA GLY A 376 15.48 7.52 -19.03
C GLY A 376 16.22 8.18 -20.20
N GLN A 377 17.08 9.16 -19.94
CA GLN A 377 17.85 9.84 -20.99
C GLN A 377 18.81 8.90 -21.75
N LYS A 378 19.47 7.99 -21.03
CA LYS A 378 20.37 7.00 -21.64
C LYS A 378 19.62 6.05 -22.59
N SER A 379 18.40 5.65 -22.22
CA SER A 379 17.57 4.76 -23.03
C SER A 379 17.00 5.45 -24.28
N TYR A 380 16.70 6.75 -24.19
CA TYR A 380 16.26 7.55 -25.33
C TYR A 380 17.37 7.74 -26.37
N ARG A 381 18.60 8.08 -25.93
CA ARG A 381 19.76 8.29 -26.82
C ARG A 381 20.22 7.01 -27.53
N ALA A 382 19.90 5.84 -27.00
CA ALA A 382 20.29 4.55 -27.57
C ALA A 382 19.33 4.00 -28.63
N ARG A 383 18.19 4.67 -28.90
CA ARG A 383 17.31 4.28 -30.01
C ARG A 383 17.93 4.75 -31.33
N PRO A 384 18.30 3.85 -32.27
CA PRO A 384 18.72 4.27 -33.60
C PRO A 384 17.57 5.03 -34.24
N GLU A 385 17.90 6.14 -34.90
CA GLU A 385 16.94 6.91 -35.70
C GLU A 385 16.23 5.92 -36.64
N ARG A 386 14.92 5.75 -36.43
CA ARG A 386 14.09 5.13 -37.46
C ARG A 386 14.16 6.11 -38.62
N ASN A 387 15.03 5.83 -39.58
CA ASN A 387 15.05 6.49 -40.87
C ASN A 387 13.61 6.48 -41.40
N ASN A 388 13.04 7.68 -41.52
CA ASN A 388 11.89 7.91 -42.37
C ASN A 388 12.37 7.70 -43.80
N THR A 389 12.06 6.53 -44.36
CA THR A 389 12.00 6.30 -45.81
C THR A 389 10.58 5.96 -46.18
#